data_AF-A0A9E6ZNN4-F1
#
_entry.id   AF-A0A9E6ZNN4-F1
#
_cell.length_a   1.000
_cell.length_b   1.000
_cell.length_c   1.000
_cell.angle_alpha   90.00
_cell.angle_beta   90.00
_cell.angle_gamma   90.00
#
_symmetry.space_group_name_H-M   'P 1'
#
loop_
_entity.id
_entity.type
_entity.pdbx_description
1 polymer ?
#
loop_
_entity_poly.entity_id
_entity_poly.type
_entity_poly.pdbx_seq_one_letter_code
_entity_poly.pdbx_strand_id
1 'polypeptide(L)'
;MIGQIVVLGGSIYYLIKKKGIEGWLMMTGTLLGLLVGIFQQYIFPFILTEKNINHTQLSYYYSFFFIISALFSLIFAVGFIILIIKNIQKV
;
A
#
# COMPACT_ATOMS: atom_id res chain seq x y z
N MET A 1 5.29 -2.90 -8.54
CA MET A 1 4.31 -1.80 -8.74
C MET A 1 3.09 -2.21 -9.57
N ILE A 2 3.23 -2.89 -10.72
CA ILE A 2 2.08 -3.28 -11.57
C ILE A 2 0.96 -3.99 -10.77
N GLY A 3 1.32 -4.94 -9.90
CA GLY A 3 0.35 -5.62 -9.03
C GLY A 3 -0.44 -4.67 -8.12
N GLN A 4 0.20 -3.66 -7.52
CA GLN A 4 -0.48 -2.68 -6.67
C GLN A 4 -1.41 -1.77 -7.47
N ILE A 5 -1.06 -1.44 -8.72
CA ILE A 5 -1.92 -0.65 -9.62
C ILE A 5 -3.19 -1.43 -9.98
N VAL A 6 -3.05 -2.73 -10.26
CA VAL A 6 -4.20 -3.62 -10.54
C VAL A 6 -5.11 -3.73 -9.32
N VAL A 7 -4.54 -3.92 -8.13
CA VAL A 7 -5.30 -4.00 -6.87
C VAL A 7 -5.99 -2.65 -6.55
N LEU A 8 -5.33 -1.53 -6.83
CA LEU A 8 -5.91 -0.20 -6.66
C LEU A 8 -7.07 0.03 -7.64
N GLY A 9 -6.91 -0.36 -8.91
CA GLY A 9 -8.00 -0.34 -9.89
C GLY A 9 -9.19 -1.23 -9.48
N GLY A 10 -8.91 -2.42 -8.96
CA GLY A 10 -9.93 -3.35 -8.47
C GLY A 10 -10.69 -2.82 -7.25
N SER A 11 -9.98 -2.21 -6.28
CA SER A 11 -10.60 -1.62 -5.08
C SER A 11 -11.41 -0.36 -5.40
N ILE A 12 -10.96 0.48 -6.34
CA ILE A 12 -11.75 1.62 -6.85
C ILE A 12 -13.01 1.12 -7.57
N TYR A 13 -12.88 0.14 -8.46
CA TYR A 13 -14.03 -0.45 -9.15
C TYR A 13 -15.04 -1.04 -8.17
N TYR A 14 -14.55 -1.72 -7.13
CA TYR A 14 -15.39 -2.25 -6.05
C TYR A 14 -16.12 -1.14 -5.30
N LEU A 15 -15.44 -0.06 -4.92
CA LEU A 15 -16.03 1.11 -4.24
C LEU A 15 -17.15 1.78 -5.06
N ILE A 16 -16.95 1.86 -6.39
CA ILE A 16 -17.96 2.41 -7.31
C ILE A 16 -19.22 1.54 -7.32
N LYS A 17 -19.07 0.21 -7.33
CA LYS A 17 -20.21 -0.73 -7.37
C LYS A 17 -20.85 -0.99 -6.00
N LYS A 18 -20.06 -1.01 -4.93
CA LYS A 18 -20.46 -1.33 -3.56
C LYS A 18 -19.72 -0.39 -2.61
N LYS A 19 -20.47 0.56 -2.04
CA LYS A 19 -19.96 1.49 -1.02
C LYS A 19 -19.87 0.79 0.36
N GLY A 20 -18.94 -0.16 0.46
CA GLY A 20 -18.61 -0.86 1.70
C GLY A 20 -17.37 -0.29 2.38
N ILE A 21 -17.30 -0.39 3.71
CA ILE A 21 -16.14 0.04 4.48
C ILE A 21 -14.89 -0.78 4.16
N GLU A 22 -15.08 -2.03 3.74
CA GLU A 22 -14.05 -2.93 3.24
C GLU A 22 -13.32 -2.39 2.01
N GLY A 23 -14.06 -1.74 1.09
CA GLY A 23 -13.49 -1.14 -0.11
C GLY A 23 -12.58 0.05 0.22
N TRP A 24 -12.98 0.86 1.21
CA TRP A 24 -12.17 1.98 1.71
C TRP A 24 -10.90 1.49 2.41
N LEU A 25 -10.98 0.44 3.24
CA LEU A 25 -9.81 -0.17 3.90
C LEU A 25 -8.81 -0.73 2.88
N MET A 26 -9.30 -1.42 1.85
CA MET A 26 -8.45 -1.92 0.77
C MET A 26 -7.83 -0.77 -0.04
N MET A 27 -8.61 0.26 -0.38
CA MET A 27 -8.11 1.41 -1.15
C MET A 27 -7.00 2.16 -0.40
N THR A 28 -7.20 2.47 0.89
CA THR A 28 -6.20 3.22 1.68
C THR A 28 -4.92 2.41 1.88
N GLY A 29 -5.03 1.12 2.20
CA GLY A 29 -3.87 0.23 2.32
C GLY A 29 -3.07 0.12 1.02
N THR A 30 -3.75 0.01 -0.12
CA THR A 30 -3.09 -0.10 -1.43
C THR A 30 -2.48 1.22 -1.89
N LEU A 31 -3.17 2.34 -1.67
CA LEU A 31 -2.71 3.68 -2.05
C LEU A 31 -1.43 4.05 -1.27
N LEU A 32 -1.40 3.76 0.03
CA LEU A 32 -0.25 4.06 0.86
C LEU A 32 0.93 3.13 0.55
N GLY A 33 0.67 1.84 0.25
CA GLY A 33 1.70 0.93 -0.26
C GLY A 33 2.31 1.39 -1.59
N LEU A 34 1.51 1.99 -2.48
CA LEU A 34 1.98 2.59 -3.73
C LEU A 34 2.84 3.82 -3.48
N LEU A 35 2.42 4.71 -2.58
CA LEU A 35 3.20 5.88 -2.19
C LEU A 35 4.56 5.47 -1.63
N VAL A 36 4.61 4.53 -0.69
CA VAL A 36 5.89 4.04 -0.14
C VAL A 36 6.77 3.44 -1.24
N GLY A 37 6.21 2.65 -2.15
CA GLY A 37 6.93 2.09 -3.29
C GLY A 37 7.53 3.17 -4.21
N ILE A 38 6.77 4.23 -4.52
CA ILE A 38 7.24 5.36 -5.32
C ILE A 38 8.37 6.10 -4.59
N PHE A 39 8.21 6.34 -3.29
CA PHE A 39 9.24 6.98 -2.49
C PHE A 39 10.54 6.18 -2.49
N GLN A 40 10.47 4.87 -2.22
CA GLN A 40 11.65 4.01 -2.16
C GLN A 40 12.34 3.81 -3.52
N GLN A 41 11.57 3.73 -4.61
CA GLN A 41 12.09 3.35 -5.92
C GLN A 41 12.51 4.53 -6.79
N TYR A 42 11.93 5.71 -6.62
CA TYR A 42 12.22 6.88 -7.45
C TYR A 42 12.77 8.05 -6.64
N ILE A 43 12.13 8.40 -5.53
CA ILE A 43 12.46 9.62 -4.77
C ILE A 43 13.77 9.44 -3.99
N PHE A 44 13.91 8.33 -3.26
CA PHE A 44 15.13 8.00 -2.51
C PHE A 44 16.38 7.94 -3.40
N PRO A 45 16.43 7.14 -4.48
CA PRO A 45 17.59 7.10 -5.35
C PRO A 45 17.90 8.45 -6.01
N PHE A 46 16.89 9.26 -6.33
CA PHE A 46 17.10 10.62 -6.86
C PHE A 46 17.80 11.52 -5.83
N ILE A 47 17.33 11.55 -4.59
CA ILE A 47 17.93 12.34 -3.50
C ILE A 47 19.35 11.86 -3.16
N LEU A 48 19.60 10.56 -3.23
CA LEU A 48 20.90 9.94 -2.95
C LEU A 48 21.92 10.10 -4.07
N THR A 49 21.45 10.35 -5.30
CA THR A 49 22.35 10.66 -6.41
C THR A 49 22.94 12.07 -6.25
N GLU A 50 22.19 13.00 -5.64
CA GLU A 50 22.63 14.38 -5.42
C GLU A 50 23.40 14.60 -4.11
N LYS A 51 23.13 13.79 -3.08
CA LYS A 51 23.86 13.84 -1.81
C LYS A 51 24.58 12.51 -1.58
N ASN A 52 25.88 12.57 -1.35
CA ASN A 52 26.71 11.43 -0.97
C ASN A 52 26.38 10.99 0.48
N ILE A 53 25.14 10.55 0.71
CA ILE A 53 24.59 10.22 2.03
C ILE A 53 25.17 8.89 2.49
N ASN A 54 25.62 8.85 3.74
CA ASN A 54 26.22 7.67 4.35
C ASN A 54 25.21 6.50 4.41
N HIS A 55 25.64 5.29 4.02
CA HIS A 55 24.79 4.09 3.90
C HIS A 55 24.05 3.73 5.20
N THR A 56 24.61 4.07 6.36
CA THR A 56 23.97 3.85 7.66
C THR A 56 22.68 4.67 7.83
N GLN A 57 22.67 5.95 7.42
CA GLN A 57 21.47 6.78 7.51
C GLN A 57 20.39 6.29 6.55
N LEU A 58 20.80 5.80 5.39
CA LEU A 58 19.89 5.24 4.39
C LEU A 58 19.13 4.01 4.92
N SER A 59 19.84 3.11 5.61
CA SER A 59 19.25 1.90 6.21
C SER A 59 18.15 2.21 7.23
N TYR A 60 18.33 3.26 8.04
CA TYR A 60 17.29 3.71 9.00
C TYR A 60 16.01 4.16 8.30
N TYR A 61 16.12 4.95 7.23
CA TYR A 61 14.95 5.39 6.47
C TYR A 61 14.23 4.22 5.80
N TYR A 62 14.95 3.31 5.14
CA TYR A 62 14.34 2.12 4.54
C TYR A 62 13.62 1.25 5.58
N SER A 63 14.22 1.05 6.76
CA SER A 63 13.61 0.29 7.86
C SER A 63 12.32 0.96 8.36
N PHE A 64 12.31 2.28 8.49
CA PHE A 64 11.12 3.03 8.89
C PHE A 64 9.99 2.88 7.86
N PHE A 65 10.29 3.07 6.57
CA PHE A 65 9.32 2.88 5.49
C PHE A 65 8.83 1.44 5.39
N PHE A 66 9.69 0.45 5.68
CA PHE A 66 9.32 -0.95 5.70
C PHE A 66 8.27 -1.26 6.78
N ILE A 67 8.47 -0.77 8.01
CA ILE A 67 7.52 -0.93 9.12
C ILE A 67 6.17 -0.30 8.77
N ILE A 68 6.18 0.90 8.20
CA ILE A 68 4.97 1.58 7.76
C ILE A 68 4.26 0.77 6.66
N SER A 69 5.01 0.27 5.68
CA SER A 69 4.45 -0.53 4.59
C SER A 69 3.85 -1.85 5.09
N ALA A 70 4.43 -2.45 6.13
CA ALA A 70 3.88 -3.64 6.77
C ALA A 70 2.54 -3.35 7.45
N LEU A 71 2.42 -2.22 8.18
CA LEU A 71 1.16 -1.81 8.81
C LEU A 71 0.04 -1.56 7.78
N PHE A 72 0.35 -0.90 6.66
CA PHE A 72 -0.63 -0.69 5.60
C PHE A 72 -1.04 -1.98 4.87
N SER A 73 -0.11 -2.92 4.73
CA SER A 73 -0.42 -4.25 4.19
C SER A 73 -1.38 -5.02 5.10
N LEU A 74 -1.27 -4.86 6.42
CA LEU A 74 -2.23 -5.42 7.37
C LEU A 74 -3.62 -4.77 7.22
N ILE A 75 -3.70 -3.45 7.09
CA ILE A 75 -4.97 -2.74 6.87
C ILE A 75 -5.66 -3.23 5.58
N PHE A 76 -4.88 -3.41 4.50
CA PHE A 76 -5.39 -4.01 3.27
C PHE A 76 -5.92 -5.43 3.49
N ALA A 77 -5.16 -6.27 4.19
CA ALA A 77 -5.54 -7.65 4.47
C ALA A 77 -6.85 -7.73 5.28
N VAL A 78 -7.03 -6.86 6.29
CA VAL A 78 -8.28 -6.76 7.06
C VAL A 78 -9.46 -6.40 6.16
N GLY A 79 -9.31 -5.39 5.30
CA GLY A 79 -10.34 -5.02 4.33
C GLY A 79 -10.71 -6.18 3.39
N PHE A 80 -9.71 -6.94 2.94
CA PHE A 80 -9.93 -8.10 2.08
C PHE A 80 -10.64 -9.25 2.78
N ILE A 81 -10.28 -9.54 4.03
CA ILE A 81 -10.95 -10.57 4.85
C ILE A 81 -12.43 -10.22 5.06
N ILE A 82 -12.74 -8.96 5.39
CA ILE A 82 -14.13 -8.49 5.56
C ILE A 82 -14.92 -8.71 4.26
N LEU A 83 -14.31 -8.42 3.11
CA LEU A 83 -14.93 -8.65 1.80
C LEU A 83 -15.24 -10.13 1.57
N ILE A 84 -14.30 -11.04 1.88
CA ILE A 84 -14.50 -12.49 1.75
C ILE A 84 -15.64 -12.96 2.64
N ILE A 85 -15.61 -12.62 3.94
CA ILE A 85 -16.64 -13.03 4.90
C ILE A 85 -18.02 -12.58 4.43
N LYS A 86 -18.13 -11.33 3.97
CA LYS A 86 -19.39 -10.76 3.48
C LYS A 86 -19.91 -11.41 2.20
N ASN A 87 -19.02 -11.93 1.35
CA ASN A 87 -19.41 -12.70 0.16
C ASN A 87 -19.85 -14.11 0.56
N ILE A 88 -19.17 -14.76 1.51
CA ILE A 88 -19.54 -16.10 1.99
C ILE A 88 -20.89 -16.08 2.72
N GLN A 89 -21.13 -15.09 3.58
CA GLN A 89 -22.39 -14.95 4.34
C GLN A 89 -23.57 -14.45 3.50
N LYS A 90 -23.33 -13.99 2.26
CA LYS A 90 -24.39 -13.60 1.31
C LYS A 90 -24.79 -14.73 0.35
N VAL A 91 -24.12 -15.88 0.42
CA VAL A 91 -24.56 -17.16 -0.16
C VAL A 91 -25.45 -17.86 0.87
#